data_AF-A0A7C2VWZ2-F1
#
_entry.id   AF-A0A7C2VWZ2-F1
#
_cell.length_a   1.000
_cell.length_b   1.000
_cell.length_c   1.000
_cell.angle_alpha   90.00
_cell.angle_beta   90.00
_cell.angle_gamma   90.00
#
_symmetry.space_group_name_H-M   'P 1'
#
loop_
_entity.id
_entity.type
_entity.pdbx_description
1 polymer ?
#
loop_
_entity_poly.entity_id
_entity_poly.type
_entity_poly.pdbx_seq_one_letter_code
_entity_poly.pdbx_strand_id
1 'polypeptide(L)'
;MKRTTRHPDHHGLTPDGWEPSNDCKAARGRVRKLLDRWLGADALWVQRHIAVCPRCRWRFAALAKVDVALSLLKSEPHAVDLLARANSAAVGVLRHDLRECEQACQLKVRRPVPTLWERAGNYSHSVANLAACIVLLALMKVGVITSMRDFSAKGQDAIEQYYAAQVGRDVADEIFTA
;
A
#
# COMPACT_ATOMS: atom_id res chain seq x y z
N MET A 1 6.35 -36.98 -70.05
CA MET A 1 5.48 -36.80 -68.87
C MET A 1 6.35 -36.61 -67.63
N LYS A 2 6.58 -35.37 -67.19
CA LYS A 2 7.26 -35.03 -65.93
C LYS A 2 6.23 -34.26 -65.09
N ARG A 3 5.76 -34.85 -63.99
CA ARG A 3 4.87 -34.18 -63.03
C ARG A 3 5.74 -33.46 -62.01
N THR A 4 5.79 -32.15 -62.15
CA THR A 4 6.28 -31.19 -61.17
C THR A 4 5.23 -31.05 -60.06
N THR A 5 5.50 -31.62 -58.89
CA THR A 5 4.70 -31.35 -57.68
C THR A 5 5.18 -30.03 -57.09
N ARG A 6 4.35 -28.98 -57.26
CA ARG A 6 4.46 -27.72 -56.54
C ARG A 6 4.28 -27.96 -55.05
N HIS A 7 5.28 -27.58 -54.28
CA HIS A 7 5.17 -27.36 -52.84
C HIS A 7 4.39 -26.05 -52.63
N PRO A 8 3.32 -26.01 -51.83
CA PRO A 8 2.72 -24.74 -51.43
C PRO A 8 3.55 -24.08 -50.33
N ASP A 9 3.84 -22.81 -50.54
CA ASP A 9 4.42 -21.89 -49.57
C ASP A 9 3.49 -21.74 -48.36
N HIS A 10 3.96 -22.18 -47.19
CA HIS A 10 3.34 -21.84 -45.92
C HIS A 10 3.76 -20.43 -45.51
N HIS A 11 3.07 -19.44 -46.08
CA HIS A 11 3.00 -18.11 -45.50
C HIS A 11 2.27 -18.16 -44.15
N GLY A 12 2.94 -17.67 -43.11
CA GLY A 12 2.37 -16.81 -42.07
C GLY A 12 1.20 -17.36 -41.27
N LEU A 13 1.49 -18.05 -40.17
CA LEU A 13 0.65 -18.04 -38.97
C LEU A 13 1.58 -17.82 -37.78
N THR A 14 1.80 -16.56 -37.43
CA THR A 14 2.19 -16.19 -36.07
C THR A 14 1.17 -16.80 -35.11
N PRO A 15 1.57 -17.53 -34.06
CA PRO A 15 0.63 -17.97 -33.05
C PRO A 15 0.17 -16.75 -32.28
N ASP A 16 -1.04 -16.31 -32.66
CA ASP A 16 -1.97 -15.44 -31.96
C ASP A 16 -1.41 -14.73 -30.73
N GLY A 17 -1.06 -13.46 -30.95
CA GLY A 17 -1.00 -12.47 -29.90
C GLY A 17 -2.36 -12.38 -29.22
N TRP A 18 -2.55 -13.15 -28.16
CA TRP A 18 -3.57 -12.84 -27.18
C TRP A 18 -3.09 -11.61 -26.41
N GLU A 19 -3.32 -10.41 -26.96
CA GLU A 19 -3.38 -9.21 -26.14
C GLU A 19 -4.64 -9.34 -25.27
N PRO A 20 -4.53 -9.50 -23.93
CA PRO A 20 -5.70 -9.52 -23.08
C PRO A 20 -6.32 -8.13 -23.16
N SER A 21 -7.48 -8.02 -23.83
CA SER A 21 -8.19 -6.75 -23.95
C SER A 21 -8.37 -6.13 -22.57
N ASN A 22 -7.89 -4.89 -22.41
CA ASN A 22 -7.99 -4.15 -21.15
C ASN A 22 -9.45 -3.95 -20.70
N ASP A 23 -10.41 -4.15 -21.61
CA ASP A 23 -11.84 -4.16 -21.36
C ASP A 23 -12.27 -5.23 -20.35
N CYS A 24 -11.64 -6.41 -20.37
CA CYS A 24 -11.92 -7.48 -19.41
C CYS A 24 -11.45 -7.09 -18.00
N LYS A 25 -10.30 -6.40 -17.89
CA LYS A 25 -9.80 -5.88 -16.60
C LYS A 25 -10.70 -4.75 -16.08
N ALA A 26 -11.12 -3.84 -16.95
CA ALA A 26 -12.02 -2.74 -16.61
C ALA A 26 -13.42 -3.24 -16.19
N ALA A 27 -13.98 -4.19 -16.92
CA ALA A 27 -15.26 -4.83 -16.57
C ALA A 27 -15.19 -5.55 -15.23
N ARG A 28 -14.14 -6.34 -15.00
CA ARG A 28 -13.92 -7.04 -13.73
C ARG A 28 -13.72 -6.06 -12.56
N GLY A 29 -13.04 -4.93 -12.79
CA GLY A 29 -12.92 -3.85 -11.82
C GLY A 29 -14.25 -3.19 -11.47
N ARG A 30 -15.14 -2.98 -12.45
CA ARG A 30 -16.49 -2.44 -12.24
C ARG A 30 -17.37 -3.40 -11.44
N VAL A 31 -17.35 -4.70 -11.78
CA VAL A 31 -18.08 -5.74 -11.05
C VAL A 31 -17.58 -5.84 -9.61
N ARG A 32 -16.26 -5.81 -9.40
CA ARG A 32 -15.69 -5.85 -8.05
C ARG A 32 -16.10 -4.62 -7.22
N LYS A 33 -16.06 -3.41 -7.79
CA LYS A 33 -16.53 -2.19 -7.11
C LYS A 33 -18.02 -2.23 -6.74
N LEU A 34 -18.85 -2.81 -7.60
CA LEU A 34 -20.28 -2.99 -7.32
C LEU A 34 -20.51 -4.03 -6.21
N LEU A 35 -19.79 -5.15 -6.26
CA LEU A 35 -19.80 -6.16 -5.20
C LEU A 35 -19.28 -5.59 -3.89
N ASP A 36 -18.18 -4.84 -3.88
CA ASP A 36 -17.61 -4.25 -2.67
C ASP A 36 -18.59 -3.22 -2.06
N ARG A 37 -19.37 -2.49 -2.88
CA ARG A 37 -20.42 -1.59 -2.37
C ARG A 37 -21.61 -2.33 -1.73
N TRP A 38 -21.96 -3.50 -2.26
CA TRP A 38 -23.11 -4.26 -1.81
C TRP A 38 -22.77 -5.26 -0.69
N LEU A 39 -21.61 -5.90 -0.75
CA LEU A 39 -21.19 -7.00 0.12
C LEU A 39 -19.92 -6.69 0.91
N GLY A 40 -19.32 -5.52 0.69
CA GLY A 40 -18.15 -5.10 1.44
C GLY A 40 -18.47 -4.91 2.91
N ALA A 41 -17.48 -5.18 3.76
CA ALA A 41 -17.58 -5.01 5.20
C ALA A 41 -17.96 -3.57 5.62
N ASP A 42 -17.70 -2.60 4.73
CA ASP A 42 -18.00 -1.16 4.92
C ASP A 42 -19.42 -0.76 4.49
N ALA A 43 -20.23 -1.67 3.95
CA ALA A 43 -21.59 -1.35 3.57
C ALA A 43 -22.46 -1.10 4.82
N LEU A 44 -23.11 0.07 4.88
CA LEU A 44 -23.96 0.51 6.00
C LEU A 44 -25.01 -0.53 6.45
N TRP A 45 -25.61 -1.25 5.49
CA TRP A 45 -26.59 -2.29 5.80
C TRP A 45 -25.95 -3.52 6.46
N VAL A 46 -24.74 -3.90 6.04
CA VAL A 46 -23.96 -5.02 6.63
C VAL A 46 -23.59 -4.68 8.06
N GLN A 47 -23.07 -3.48 8.30
CA GLN A 47 -22.72 -3.02 9.66
C GLN A 47 -23.94 -3.00 10.58
N ARG A 48 -25.08 -2.48 10.09
CA ARG A 48 -26.34 -2.47 10.84
C ARG A 48 -26.83 -3.90 11.13
N HIS A 49 -26.66 -4.83 10.20
CA HIS A 49 -27.04 -6.24 10.38
C HIS A 49 -26.11 -6.99 11.36
N ILE A 50 -24.80 -6.77 11.28
CA ILE A 50 -23.81 -7.37 12.20
C ILE A 50 -24.04 -6.89 13.64
N ALA A 51 -24.42 -5.63 13.83
CA ALA A 51 -24.72 -5.08 15.15
C ALA A 51 -25.91 -5.79 15.84
N VAL A 52 -26.86 -6.30 15.06
CA VAL A 52 -28.09 -6.93 15.58
C VAL A 52 -28.00 -8.46 15.60
N CYS A 53 -27.25 -9.09 14.69
CA CYS A 53 -27.21 -10.55 14.56
C CYS A 53 -25.91 -11.16 15.13
N PRO A 54 -25.96 -11.90 16.25
CA PRO A 54 -24.77 -12.49 16.88
C PRO A 54 -24.13 -13.61 16.05
N ARG A 55 -24.93 -14.36 15.27
CA ARG A 55 -24.42 -15.37 14.33
C ARG A 55 -23.57 -14.74 13.24
N CYS A 56 -24.04 -13.63 12.65
CA CYS A 56 -23.28 -12.92 11.62
C CYS A 56 -22.04 -12.26 12.22
N ARG A 57 -22.11 -11.68 13.42
CA ARG A 57 -20.95 -11.16 14.14
C ARG A 57 -19.84 -12.20 14.33
N TRP A 58 -20.20 -13.43 14.72
CA TRP A 58 -19.23 -14.51 14.86
C TRP A 58 -18.59 -14.93 13.53
N ARG A 59 -19.39 -15.02 12.45
CA ARG A 59 -18.89 -15.34 11.11
C ARG A 59 -17.95 -14.25 10.57
N PHE A 60 -18.29 -12.99 10.75
CA PHE A 60 -17.43 -11.86 10.37
C PHE A 60 -16.14 -11.81 11.20
N ALA A 61 -16.21 -12.08 12.50
CA ALA A 61 -15.00 -12.17 13.34
C ALA A 61 -14.09 -13.33 12.90
N ALA A 62 -14.64 -14.47 12.48
CA ALA A 62 -13.86 -15.57 11.93
C ALA A 62 -13.22 -15.21 10.58
N LEU A 63 -13.96 -14.53 9.70
CA LEU A 63 -13.42 -14.05 8.41
C LEU A 63 -12.32 -13.01 8.59
N ALA A 64 -12.48 -12.07 9.52
CA ALA A 64 -11.44 -11.09 9.86
C ALA A 64 -10.17 -11.78 10.38
N LYS A 65 -10.30 -12.84 11.19
CA LYS A 65 -9.14 -13.65 11.63
C LYS A 65 -8.44 -14.34 10.46
N VAL A 66 -9.19 -14.86 9.48
CA VAL A 66 -8.62 -15.47 8.28
C VAL A 66 -7.93 -14.42 7.42
N ASP A 67 -8.52 -13.24 7.25
CA ASP A 67 -7.92 -12.15 6.47
C ASP A 67 -6.64 -11.62 7.12
N VAL A 68 -6.63 -11.49 8.45
CA VAL A 68 -5.44 -11.15 9.24
C VAL A 68 -4.39 -12.26 9.14
N ALA A 69 -4.77 -13.53 9.27
CA ALA A 69 -3.85 -14.66 9.11
C ALA A 69 -3.27 -14.74 7.69
N LEU A 70 -4.09 -14.49 6.66
CA LEU A 70 -3.65 -14.46 5.27
C LEU A 70 -2.76 -13.25 4.98
N SER A 71 -3.04 -12.10 5.60
CA SER A 71 -2.21 -10.91 5.51
C SER A 71 -0.87 -11.09 6.23
N LEU A 72 -0.88 -11.79 7.38
CA LEU A 72 0.35 -12.19 8.07
C LEU A 72 1.17 -13.16 7.22
N LEU A 73 0.54 -14.18 6.64
CA LEU A 73 1.20 -15.10 5.70
C LEU A 73 1.74 -14.37 4.46
N LYS A 74 1.03 -13.37 3.92
CA LYS A 74 1.49 -12.50 2.82
C LYS A 74 2.67 -11.61 3.22
N SER A 75 2.69 -11.15 4.46
CA SER A 75 3.74 -10.29 5.01
C SER A 75 4.98 -11.08 5.45
N GLU A 76 4.83 -12.37 5.70
CA GLU A 76 5.97 -13.25 5.89
C GLU A 76 6.82 -13.24 4.61
N PRO A 77 8.15 -13.08 4.72
CA PRO A 77 9.03 -13.15 3.57
C PRO A 77 8.85 -14.51 2.95
N HIS A 78 8.11 -14.53 1.84
CA HIS A 78 7.82 -15.72 1.08
C HIS A 78 9.14 -16.42 0.82
N ALA A 79 9.25 -17.67 1.29
CA ALA A 79 10.47 -18.44 1.14
C ALA A 79 10.89 -18.36 -0.35
N VAL A 80 12.15 -17.98 -0.58
CA VAL A 80 12.67 -17.59 -1.92
C VAL A 80 12.53 -18.73 -2.95
N ASP A 81 12.20 -19.92 -2.48
CA ASP A 81 11.92 -21.16 -3.21
C ASP A 81 10.44 -21.38 -3.55
N LEU A 82 9.49 -20.54 -3.13
CA LEU A 82 8.05 -20.74 -3.41
C LEU A 82 7.75 -20.84 -4.90
N LEU A 83 8.36 -19.98 -5.70
CA LEU A 83 8.22 -20.02 -7.17
C LEU A 83 8.87 -21.27 -7.76
N ALA A 84 10.02 -21.70 -7.22
CA ALA A 84 10.67 -22.93 -7.65
C ALA A 84 9.83 -24.18 -7.28
N ARG A 85 9.18 -24.19 -6.12
CA ARG A 85 8.26 -25.26 -5.66
C ARG A 85 6.97 -25.28 -6.46
N ALA A 86 6.41 -24.11 -6.79
CA ALA A 86 5.24 -24.03 -7.67
C ALA A 86 5.58 -24.54 -9.08
N ASN A 87 6.74 -24.15 -9.62
CA ASN A 87 7.20 -24.62 -10.93
C ASN A 87 7.49 -26.13 -10.93
N SER A 88 8.09 -26.68 -9.87
CA SER A 88 8.34 -28.12 -9.79
C SER A 88 7.05 -28.93 -9.69
N ALA A 89 6.06 -28.45 -8.95
CA ALA A 89 4.72 -29.04 -8.89
C ALA A 89 4.00 -28.97 -10.24
N ALA A 90 4.04 -27.82 -10.93
CA ALA A 90 3.42 -27.64 -12.25
C ALA A 90 4.05 -28.55 -13.31
N VAL A 91 5.39 -28.64 -13.34
CA VAL A 91 6.10 -29.57 -14.23
C VAL A 91 5.74 -31.03 -13.88
N GLY A 92 5.57 -31.35 -12.60
CA GLY A 92 5.16 -32.67 -12.14
C GLY A 92 3.80 -33.17 -12.66
N VAL A 93 2.95 -32.29 -13.20
CA VAL A 93 1.66 -32.64 -13.80
C VAL A 93 1.75 -32.87 -15.31
N LEU A 94 2.82 -32.41 -15.97
CA LEU A 94 3.01 -32.55 -17.43
C LEU A 94 3.26 -34.00 -17.85
N ARG A 95 3.18 -34.32 -19.15
CA ARG A 95 3.61 -35.65 -19.67
C ARG A 95 5.12 -35.80 -19.57
N HIS A 96 5.62 -37.05 -19.49
CA HIS A 96 7.03 -37.37 -19.26
C HIS A 96 7.98 -36.62 -20.20
N ASP A 97 7.70 -36.60 -21.50
CA ASP A 97 8.53 -35.92 -22.52
C ASP A 97 8.66 -34.40 -22.29
N LEU A 98 7.62 -33.77 -21.73
CA LEU A 98 7.61 -32.35 -21.38
C LEU A 98 8.24 -32.09 -19.99
N ARG A 99 8.43 -33.12 -19.17
CA ARG A 99 9.12 -33.00 -17.87
C ARG A 99 10.63 -33.00 -18.00
N GLU A 100 11.14 -33.71 -19.00
CA GLU A 100 12.58 -33.88 -19.25
C GLU A 100 13.13 -32.89 -20.27
N CYS A 101 12.28 -32.04 -20.85
CA CYS A 101 12.76 -30.99 -21.73
C CYS A 101 13.60 -29.96 -20.97
N GLU A 102 14.61 -29.41 -21.65
CA GLU A 102 15.55 -28.46 -21.06
C GLU A 102 14.84 -27.23 -20.46
N GLN A 103 13.77 -26.78 -21.09
CA GLN A 103 12.93 -25.66 -20.66
C GLN A 103 12.27 -25.94 -19.29
N ALA A 104 11.82 -27.17 -19.05
CA ALA A 104 11.24 -27.59 -17.78
C ALA A 104 12.29 -27.69 -16.67
N CYS A 105 13.52 -28.11 -17.00
CA CYS A 105 14.65 -28.06 -16.07
C CYS A 105 15.04 -26.62 -15.70
N GLN A 106 15.08 -25.70 -16.67
CA GLN A 106 15.35 -24.28 -16.40
C GLN A 106 14.27 -23.65 -15.51
N LEU A 107 13.00 -23.99 -15.72
CA LEU A 107 11.87 -23.51 -14.91
C LEU A 107 11.92 -23.97 -13.44
N LYS A 108 12.43 -25.18 -13.17
CA LYS A 108 12.60 -25.69 -11.79
C LYS A 108 13.67 -24.96 -11.00
N VAL A 109 14.71 -24.45 -11.68
CA VAL A 109 15.86 -23.79 -11.04
C VAL A 109 15.71 -22.27 -11.00
N ARG A 110 14.82 -21.70 -11.83
CA ARG A 110 14.59 -20.26 -11.91
C ARG A 110 14.05 -19.72 -10.58
N ARG A 111 14.89 -18.97 -9.87
CA ARG A 111 14.49 -18.22 -8.68
C ARG A 111 14.01 -16.83 -9.08
N PRO A 112 13.03 -16.25 -8.35
CA PRO A 112 12.71 -14.85 -8.52
C PRO A 112 13.94 -14.03 -8.10
N VAL A 113 14.57 -13.34 -9.06
CA VAL A 113 15.57 -12.33 -8.72
C VAL A 113 14.78 -11.14 -8.20
N PRO A 114 14.91 -10.78 -6.91
CA PRO A 114 14.16 -9.64 -6.38
C PRO A 114 14.54 -8.42 -7.20
N THR A 115 13.52 -7.76 -7.75
CA THR A 115 13.75 -6.53 -8.50
C THR A 115 14.26 -5.46 -7.53
N LEU A 116 15.16 -4.57 -7.99
CA LEU A 116 15.72 -3.52 -7.12
C LEU A 116 14.63 -2.67 -6.45
N TRP A 117 13.48 -2.54 -7.11
CA TRP A 117 12.29 -1.84 -6.61
C TRP A 117 11.59 -2.55 -5.45
N GLU A 118 11.47 -3.88 -5.47
CA GLU A 118 10.94 -4.64 -4.32
C GLU A 118 11.89 -4.57 -3.12
N ARG A 119 13.20 -4.49 -3.38
CA ARG A 119 14.21 -4.30 -2.33
C ARG A 119 14.12 -2.91 -1.70
N ALA A 120 13.86 -1.88 -2.50
CA ALA A 120 13.64 -0.50 -2.04
C ALA A 120 12.31 -0.33 -1.30
N GLY A 121 11.26 -1.06 -1.72
CA GLY A 121 9.93 -1.04 -1.07
C GLY A 121 9.98 -1.38 0.41
N ASN A 122 10.85 -2.30 0.83
CA ASN A 122 11.01 -2.66 2.24
C ASN A 122 11.58 -1.53 3.12
N TYR A 123 12.30 -0.56 2.54
CA TYR A 123 12.80 0.61 3.27
C TYR A 123 11.78 1.75 3.36
N SER A 124 10.75 1.74 2.52
CA SER A 124 9.76 2.82 2.45
C SER A 124 9.02 3.04 3.78
N HIS A 125 8.66 1.96 4.47
CA HIS A 125 7.97 2.02 5.76
C HIS A 125 8.87 2.60 6.87
N SER A 126 10.17 2.27 6.82
CA SER A 126 11.15 2.78 7.78
C SER A 126 11.42 4.28 7.57
N VAL A 127 11.46 4.73 6.32
CA VAL A 127 11.58 6.16 5.97
C VAL A 127 10.33 6.94 6.37
N ALA A 128 9.14 6.38 6.16
CA ALA A 128 7.88 7.01 6.55
C ALA A 128 7.78 7.25 8.06
N ASN A 129 8.16 6.25 8.87
CA ASN A 129 8.19 6.40 10.33
C ASN A 129 9.20 7.47 10.79
N LEU A 130 10.38 7.53 10.16
CA LEU A 130 11.37 8.54 10.45
C LEU A 130 10.88 9.95 10.08
N ALA A 131 10.21 10.09 8.93
CA ALA A 131 9.59 11.34 8.51
C ALA A 131 8.48 11.79 9.50
N ALA A 132 7.65 10.86 9.97
CA ALA A 132 6.62 11.15 10.97
C ALA A 132 7.24 11.65 12.29
N CYS A 133 8.33 11.03 12.76
CA CYS A 133 9.07 11.50 13.94
C CYS A 133 9.63 12.91 13.73
N ILE A 134 10.22 13.22 12.57
CA ILE A 134 10.74 14.56 12.27
C ILE A 134 9.61 15.60 12.30
N VAL A 135 8.45 15.28 11.71
CA VAL A 135 7.28 16.18 11.72
C VAL A 135 6.80 16.45 13.14
N LEU A 136 6.70 15.42 13.98
CA LEU A 136 6.31 15.58 15.39
C LEU A 136 7.30 16.46 16.16
N LEU A 137 8.61 16.26 15.96
CA LEU A 137 9.65 17.08 16.57
C LEU A 137 9.58 18.54 16.10
N ALA A 138 9.32 18.77 14.81
CA ALA A 138 9.16 20.10 14.25
C ALA A 138 7.92 20.79 14.85
N LEU A 139 6.79 20.10 14.96
CA LEU A 139 5.57 20.63 15.56
C LEU A 139 5.76 20.98 17.04
N MET A 140 6.47 20.14 17.82
CA MET A 140 6.82 20.48 19.21
C MET A 140 7.70 21.72 19.29
N LYS A 141 8.76 21.80 18.47
CA LYS A 141 9.67 22.95 18.46
C LYS A 141 8.96 24.25 18.08
N VAL A 142 8.10 24.21 17.06
CA VAL A 142 7.30 25.37 16.66
C VAL A 142 6.34 25.77 17.78
N GLY A 143 5.63 24.81 18.38
CA GLY A 143 4.69 25.06 19.48
C GLY A 143 5.35 25.69 20.72
N VAL A 144 6.57 25.25 21.07
CA VAL A 144 7.33 25.83 22.19
C VAL A 144 7.77 27.27 21.88
N ILE A 145 8.22 27.54 20.65
CA ILE A 145 8.66 28.89 20.25
C ILE A 145 7.48 29.84 20.18
N THR A 146 6.33 29.41 19.66
CA THR A 146 5.12 30.25 19.64
C THR A 146 4.61 30.54 21.05
N SER A 147 4.63 29.54 21.94
CA SER A 147 4.22 29.73 23.34
C SER A 147 5.13 30.73 24.07
N MET A 148 6.46 30.65 23.89
CA MET A 148 7.38 31.63 24.47
C MET A 148 7.13 33.05 23.95
N ARG A 149 6.83 33.22 22.66
CA ARG A 149 6.51 34.54 22.09
C ARG A 149 5.23 35.11 22.68
N ASP A 150 4.19 34.30 22.82
CA ASP A 150 2.92 34.72 23.43
C ASP A 150 3.09 35.09 24.91
N PHE A 151 3.91 34.34 25.67
CA PHE A 151 4.24 34.69 27.05
C PHE A 151 5.04 35.99 27.15
N SER A 152 5.99 36.21 26.24
CA SER A 152 6.76 37.46 26.20
C SER A 152 5.86 38.67 25.91
N ALA A 153 4.99 38.55 24.91
CA ALA A 153 4.07 39.62 24.53
C ALA A 153 3.09 39.95 25.65
N LYS A 154 2.45 38.92 26.25
CA LYS A 154 1.54 39.11 27.39
C LYS A 154 2.25 39.63 28.65
N GLY A 155 3.52 39.24 28.84
CA GLY A 155 4.35 39.74 29.93
C GLY A 155 4.65 41.23 29.77
N GLN A 156 4.98 41.68 28.55
CA GLN A 156 5.17 43.09 28.24
C GLN A 156 3.89 43.91 28.48
N ASP A 157 2.75 43.46 27.95
CA ASP A 157 1.46 44.14 28.16
C ASP A 157 1.09 44.24 29.66
N ALA A 158 1.35 43.19 30.44
CA ALA A 158 1.05 43.17 31.87
C ALA A 158 1.97 44.12 32.66
N ILE A 159 3.24 44.21 32.28
CA ILE A 159 4.21 45.14 32.89
C ILE A 159 3.82 46.58 32.54
N GLU A 160 3.51 46.88 31.29
CA GLU A 160 3.06 48.21 30.86
C GLU A 160 1.79 48.66 31.62
N GLN A 161 0.80 47.77 31.75
CA GLN A 161 -0.41 48.06 32.52
C GLN A 161 -0.14 48.30 34.01
N TYR A 162 0.76 47.52 34.62
CA TYR A 162 1.15 47.72 36.02
C TYR A 162 1.83 49.08 36.23
N TYR A 163 2.79 49.44 35.38
CA TYR A 163 3.47 50.73 35.48
C TYR A 163 2.55 51.91 35.17
N ALA A 164 1.66 51.80 34.18
CA ALA A 164 0.66 52.82 33.87
C ALA A 164 -0.32 53.05 35.04
N ALA A 165 -0.66 51.99 35.79
CA ALA A 165 -1.52 52.08 36.98
C ALA A 165 -0.81 52.67 38.20
N GLN A 166 0.50 52.42 38.36
CA GLN A 166 1.25 52.84 39.55
C GLN A 166 1.93 54.23 39.43
N VAL A 167 2.37 54.61 38.22
CA VAL A 167 3.25 55.78 38.00
C VAL A 167 2.57 56.87 37.14
N GLY A 168 1.42 56.56 36.54
CA GLY A 168 0.71 57.46 35.62
C GLY A 168 1.12 57.24 34.17
N ARG A 169 0.16 57.38 33.23
CA ARG A 169 0.32 57.03 31.81
C ARG A 169 1.48 57.76 31.12
N ASP A 170 1.74 59.01 31.49
CA ASP A 170 2.70 59.87 30.79
C ASP A 170 4.15 59.41 30.98
N VAL A 171 4.48 58.77 32.12
CA VAL A 171 5.84 58.26 32.40
C VAL A 171 6.04 56.83 31.86
N ALA A 172 4.95 56.05 31.77
CA ALA A 172 5.01 54.71 31.21
C ALA A 172 5.25 54.74 29.69
N ASP A 173 4.57 55.63 28.95
CA ASP A 173 4.77 55.75 27.50
C ASP A 173 6.22 56.15 27.17
N GLU A 174 6.83 57.06 27.93
CA GLU A 174 8.21 57.54 27.68
C GLU A 174 9.29 56.45 27.90
N ILE A 175 9.03 55.46 28.77
CA ILE A 175 9.96 54.36 29.08
C ILE A 175 9.88 53.22 28.05
N PHE A 176 8.69 52.97 27.48
CA PHE A 176 8.46 51.82 26.59
C PHE A 176 8.39 52.17 25.08
N THR A 177 8.30 53.45 24.72
CA THR A 177 8.28 53.90 23.30
C THR A 177 9.63 54.44 22.78
N ALA A 178 10.68 54.51 23.61
CA ALA A 178 12.05 54.87 23.23
C ALA A 178 12.86 53.67 22.69
#